data_AF-A0A847B310-F1
#
_entry.id   AF-A0A847B310-F1
#
_cell.length_a   1.000
_cell.length_b   1.000
_cell.length_c   1.000
_cell.angle_alpha   90.00
_cell.angle_beta   90.00
_cell.angle_gamma   90.00
#
_symmetry.space_group_name_H-M   'P 1'
#
loop_
_entity.id
_entity.type
_entity.pdbx_description
1 polymer ?
#
loop_
_entity_poly.entity_id
_entity_poly.type
_entity_poly.pdbx_seq_one_letter_code
_entity_poly.pdbx_strand_id
1 'polypeptide(L)' 'RRPLKVHTTDGVKRRIRAGMGRCQGGFCQQLIVQIMAEEQKALLTEIKKKGEALILLDDNKGGM' A
#
# COMPACT_ATOMS: atom_id res chain seq x y z
N ARG A 1 11.06 -10.09 -20.65
CA ARG A 1 10.19 -9.21 -19.82
C ARG A 1 9.89 -9.92 -18.52
N ARG A 2 10.40 -9.46 -17.37
CA ARG A 2 10.05 -10.01 -16.06
C ARG A 2 9.01 -9.07 -15.44
N PRO A 3 7.69 -9.36 -15.53
CA PRO A 3 6.70 -8.55 -14.83
C PRO A 3 6.90 -8.83 -13.34
N LEU A 4 7.74 -8.01 -12.70
CA LEU A 4 7.91 -8.07 -11.27
C LEU A 4 6.62 -7.50 -10.66
N LYS A 5 5.64 -8.38 -10.42
CA LYS A 5 4.43 -8.01 -9.68
C LYS A 5 4.83 -7.36 -8.37
N VAL A 6 4.22 -6.22 -8.09
CA VAL A 6 4.45 -5.46 -6.87
C VAL A 6 3.34 -5.81 -5.91
N HIS A 7 3.62 -6.72 -4.99
CA HIS A 7 2.65 -7.16 -3.96
C HIS A 7 2.74 -6.34 -2.67
N THR A 8 3.61 -5.32 -2.63
CA THR A 8 3.85 -4.52 -1.43
C THR A 8 3.96 -3.04 -1.76
N THR A 9 3.50 -2.17 -0.86
CA THR A 9 3.66 -0.71 -1.07
C THR A 9 5.13 -0.29 -1.07
N ASP A 10 6.02 -0.98 -0.35
CA ASP A 10 7.46 -0.73 -0.44
C ASP A 10 8.03 -1.05 -1.83
N GLY A 11 7.49 -2.06 -2.50
CA GLY A 11 7.80 -2.33 -3.91
C GLY A 11 7.36 -1.18 -4.83
N VAL A 12 6.21 -0.55 -4.56
CA VAL A 12 5.73 0.64 -5.30
C VAL A 12 6.68 1.81 -5.05
N LYS A 13 7.03 2.07 -3.79
CA LYS A 13 7.97 3.12 -3.37
C LYS A 13 9.31 2.99 -4.10
N ARG A 14 9.90 1.79 -4.15
CA ARG A 14 11.20 1.56 -4.80
C ARG A 14 11.18 1.72 -6.32
N ARG A 15 10.04 1.46 -6.96
CA ARG A 15 9.89 1.50 -8.43
C ARG A 15 9.64 2.90 -8.97
N ILE A 16 8.66 3.59 -8.40
CA ILE A 16 8.12 4.85 -8.94
C ILE A 16 8.30 6.03 -7.99
N ARG A 17 8.98 5.82 -6.84
CA ARG A 17 9.24 6.84 -5.81
C ARG A 17 7.97 7.51 -5.23
N ALA A 18 6.84 6.82 -5.30
CA ALA A 18 5.59 7.33 -4.74
C ALA A 18 5.72 7.51 -3.22
N GLY A 19 5.45 8.71 -2.73
CA GLY A 19 5.57 9.05 -1.31
C GLY A 19 6.99 9.38 -0.83
N MET A 20 7.98 9.51 -1.72
CA MET A 20 9.35 9.95 -1.36
C MET A 20 9.56 11.48 -1.52
N GLY A 21 8.50 12.25 -1.70
CA GLY A 21 8.55 13.72 -1.78
C GLY A 21 8.42 14.39 -0.41
N ARG A 22 8.35 15.73 -0.40
CA ARG A 22 8.20 16.54 0.82
C ARG A 22 7.05 16.08 1.72
N CYS A 23 5.96 15.60 1.13
CA CYS A 23 4.77 15.12 1.83
C CYS A 23 4.92 13.72 2.46
N GLN A 24 6.04 13.01 2.21
CA GLN A 24 6.32 11.67 2.72
C GLN A 24 5.18 10.64 2.54
N GLY A 25 4.35 10.85 1.50
CA GLY A 25 3.24 9.97 1.21
C GLY A 25 1.97 10.21 2.03
N GLY A 26 1.86 11.31 2.78
CA GLY A 26 0.67 11.61 3.60
C GLY A 26 -0.65 11.62 2.83
N PHE A 27 -0.62 11.86 1.51
CA PHE A 27 -1.80 11.88 0.64
C PHE A 27 -1.85 10.67 -0.28
N CYS A 28 -0.80 10.47 -1.07
CA CYS A 28 -0.82 9.44 -2.13
C CYS A 28 -0.77 8.01 -1.60
N GLN A 29 -0.35 7.75 -0.36
CA GLN A 29 -0.29 6.37 0.15
C GLN A 29 -1.68 5.75 0.29
N GLN A 30 -2.70 6.51 0.69
CA GLN A 30 -4.07 6.00 0.80
C GLN A 30 -4.61 5.57 -0.56
N LEU A 31 -4.41 6.41 -1.59
CA LEU A 31 -4.80 6.12 -2.96
C LEU A 31 -4.06 4.90 -3.53
N ILE A 32 -2.76 4.77 -3.24
CA ILE A 32 -1.97 3.61 -3.70
C ILE A 32 -2.52 2.32 -3.11
N VAL A 33 -2.87 2.30 -1.82
CA VAL A 33 -3.41 1.12 -1.16
C VAL A 33 -4.77 0.73 -1.74
N GLN A 34 -5.63 1.71 -2.04
CA GLN A 34 -6.92 1.48 -2.71
C GLN A 34 -6.75 0.89 -4.11
N ILE A 35 -5.92 1.51 -4.96
CA ILE A 35 -5.62 1.00 -6.31
C ILE A 35 -5.03 -0.41 -6.23
N MET A 36 -4.12 -0.67 -5.28
CA MET A 36 -3.54 -1.98 -5.10
C MET A 36 -4.55 -3.05 -4.68
N ALA A 37 -5.56 -2.69 -3.88
CA ALA A 37 -6.64 -3.58 -3.47
C ALA A 37 -7.57 -3.92 -4.65
N GLU A 38 -7.94 -2.92 -5.45
CA GLU A 38 -8.73 -3.09 -6.67
C GLU A 38 -8.01 -4.00 -7.69
N GLU A 39 -6.74 -3.74 -7.97
CA GLU A 39 -5.93 -4.50 -8.93
C GLU A 39 -5.67 -5.95 -8.48
N GLN A 40 -5.54 -6.17 -7.17
CA GLN A 40 -5.29 -7.51 -6.61
C GLN A 40 -6.57 -8.27 -6.23
N LYS A 41 -7.74 -7.64 -6.35
CA LYS A 41 -9.03 -8.18 -5.87
C LYS A 41 -8.95 -8.67 -4.42
N ALA A 42 -8.22 -7.92 -3.60
CA ALA A 42 -7.96 -8.21 -2.20
C ALA A 42 -8.61 -7.14 -1.32
N LEU A 43 -8.86 -7.45 -0.05
CA LEU A 43 -9.31 -6.45 0.91
C LEU A 43 -8.20 -5.45 1.20
N LEU A 44 -8.57 -4.21 1.56
CA LEU A 44 -7.62 -3.17 1.98
C LEU A 44 -6.72 -3.64 3.13
N THR A 45 -7.29 -4.43 4.04
CA THR A 45 -6.60 -5.06 5.18
C THR A 45 -5.56 -6.09 4.78
N GLU A 46 -5.67 -6.67 3.58
CA GLU A 46 -4.74 -7.68 3.07
C GLU A 46 -3.53 -7.07 2.34
N ILE A 47 -3.52 -5.75 2.13
CA ILE A 47 -2.42 -5.07 1.45
C ILE A 47 -1.18 -4.99 2.34
N LYS A 48 -0.07 -5.50 1.80
CA LYS A 48 1.20 -5.62 2.50
C LYS A 48 2.08 -4.38 2.34
N LYS A 49 2.68 -3.93 3.43
CA LYS A 49 3.67 -2.83 3.48
C LYS A 49 5.04 -3.31 3.04
N LYS A 50 5.55 -4.36 3.68
CA LYS A 50 6.89 -4.94 3.46
C LYS A 50 6.87 -6.40 3.93
N GLY A 51 7.22 -7.34 3.05
CA GLY A 51 7.10 -8.77 3.37
C GLY A 51 5.66 -9.13 3.68
N GLU A 52 5.41 -9.75 4.84
CA GLU A 52 4.07 -10.13 5.32
C GLU A 52 3.39 -9.06 6.19
N ALA A 53 4.07 -7.95 6.49
CA ALA A 53 3.49 -6.89 7.31
C ALA A 53 2.34 -6.20 6.57
N LEU A 54 1.14 -6.18 7.17
CA LEU A 54 -0.05 -5.49 6.64
C LEU A 54 0.03 -3.98 6.87
N ILE A 55 -0.67 -3.21 6.03
CA ILE A 55 -0.75 -1.75 6.17
C ILE A 55 -1.83 -1.35 7.16
N LEU A 56 -2.95 -2.06 7.15
CA LEU A 56 -4.07 -1.87 8.06
C LEU A 56 -4.15 -3.11 8.96
N LEU A 57 -4.24 -2.87 10.26
CA LEU A 57 -4.49 -3.90 11.28
C LEU A 57 -5.92 -3.65 11.77
N ASP A 58 -6.86 -4.39 11.19
CA ASP A 58 -8.30 -4.30 11.43
C ASP A 58 -8.94 -2.93 11.11
N ASP A 59 -10.27 -2.93 11.04
CA ASP A 59 -11.04 -1.68 11.09
C ASP A 59 -10.93 -1.12 12.51
N ASN A 60 -10.54 0.15 12.64
CA ASN A 60 -10.48 0.83 13.93
C ASN A 60 -11.89 0.83 14.57
N LYS A 61 -12.16 -0.17 15.40
CA LYS A 61 -13.36 -0.22 16.22
C LYS A 61 -13.17 0.75 17.38
N GLY A 62 -13.62 1.98 17.19
CA GLY A 62 -13.73 2.98 18.25
C GLY A 62 -12.75 4.13 18.11
N GLY A 63 -13.24 5.23 17.51
CA GLY A 63 -13.01 6.50 18.18
C GLY A 63 -13.67 6.42 19.55
N MET A 64 -12.85 6.40 20.60
CA MET A 64 -13.20 6.85 21.94
C MET A 64 -12.12 7.82 22.37
#